data_AF-A0A1I2MD76-F1
#
_entry.id   AF-A0A1I2MD76-F1
#
_cell.length_a   1.000
_cell.length_b   1.000
_cell.length_c   1.000
_cell.angle_alpha   90.00
_cell.angle_beta   90.00
_cell.angle_gamma   90.00
#
_symmetry.space_group_name_H-M   'P 1'
#
loop_
_entity.id
_entity.type
_entity.pdbx_description
1 polymer ?
#
loop_
_entity_poly.entity_id
_entity_poly.type
_entity_poly.pdbx_seq_one_letter_code
_entity_poly.pdbx_strand_id
1 'polypeptide(L)'
;MAYRQHADGRWPGSGAGLGGHGGTGAVAALWAPERGAREAYLAHRGSRGRPVVSLPDLDKDISGTHWRESGDMFAHAPAMPRDAAGAVVLAVIGADGRLHVRRRLSPAEGSPWAPGDDERAPD
;
A
#
# COMPACT_ATOMS: atom_id res chain seq x y z
N MET A 1 1.53 -0.71 -12.57
CA MET A 1 2.05 0.39 -13.41
C MET A 1 1.50 1.68 -12.86
N ALA A 2 2.32 2.70 -12.62
CA ALA A 2 1.84 4.04 -12.31
C ALA A 2 2.33 5.02 -13.39
N TYR A 3 1.50 6.01 -13.71
CA TYR A 3 1.81 7.01 -14.71
C TYR A 3 2.18 8.33 -14.04
N ARG A 4 3.20 9.02 -14.55
CA ARG A 4 3.49 10.41 -14.20
C ARG A 4 3.09 11.29 -15.38
N GLN A 5 2.05 12.10 -15.23
CA GLN A 5 1.64 13.05 -16.27
C GLN A 5 2.73 14.12 -16.44
N HIS A 6 3.04 14.47 -17.69
CA HIS A 6 3.86 15.62 -18.02
C HIS A 6 3.14 16.92 -17.64
N ALA A 7 3.90 18.00 -17.41
CA ALA A 7 3.35 19.30 -17.05
C ALA A 7 2.40 19.89 -18.12
N ASP A 8 2.51 19.43 -19.37
CA ASP A 8 1.64 19.78 -20.50
C ASP A 8 0.38 18.91 -20.60
N GLY A 9 0.12 18.06 -19.60
CA GLY A 9 -1.03 17.17 -19.55
C GLY A 9 -0.88 15.87 -20.34
N ARG A 10 0.25 15.66 -21.03
CA ARG A 10 0.48 14.42 -21.77
C ARG A 10 0.85 13.28 -20.83
N TRP A 11 0.44 12.07 -21.19
CA TRP A 11 0.90 10.86 -20.52
C TRP A 11 2.15 10.31 -21.23
N PRO A 12 3.13 9.75 -20.50
CA PRO A 12 4.25 9.05 -21.11
C PRO A 12 3.74 7.89 -21.98
N GLY A 13 4.36 7.68 -23.14
CA GLY A 13 3.98 6.62 -24.08
C GLY A 13 4.22 5.19 -23.58
N SER A 14 4.98 5.04 -22.50
CA SER A 14 5.26 3.76 -21.84
C SER A 14 5.05 3.86 -20.34
N GLY A 15 4.38 2.87 -19.75
CA GLY A 15 4.22 2.79 -18.30
C GLY A 15 5.55 2.60 -17.58
N ALA A 16 5.71 3.23 -16.41
CA ALA A 16 6.85 2.95 -15.55
C ALA A 16 6.62 1.62 -14.81
N GLY A 17 7.62 0.73 -14.90
CA GLY A 17 7.69 -0.44 -14.04
C GLY A 17 7.94 0.00 -12.60
N LEU A 18 7.08 -0.43 -11.67
CA LEU A 18 7.27 -0.18 -10.23
C LEU A 18 8.14 -1.25 -9.55
N GLY A 19 8.65 -2.22 -10.32
CA GLY A 19 9.50 -3.32 -9.83
C GLY A 19 8.88 -4.15 -8.70
N GLY A 20 9.65 -5.13 -8.21
CA GLY A 20 9.45 -5.78 -6.90
C GLY A 20 8.29 -6.77 -6.73
N HIS A 21 8.49 -7.74 -5.81
CA HIS A 21 7.59 -8.75 -5.21
C HIS A 21 6.65 -9.59 -6.11
N GLY A 22 6.56 -9.30 -7.41
CA GLY A 22 5.70 -9.99 -8.37
C GLY A 22 4.23 -9.98 -7.95
N GLY A 23 3.48 -10.96 -8.45
CA GLY A 23 2.06 -11.12 -8.14
C GLY A 23 1.15 -10.54 -9.22
N THR A 24 -0.16 -10.66 -8.97
CA THR A 24 -1.20 -10.40 -9.96
C THR A 24 -2.43 -9.78 -9.30
N GLY A 25 -3.33 -9.24 -10.12
CA GLY A 25 -4.61 -8.72 -9.68
C GLY A 25 -4.62 -7.22 -9.42
N ALA A 26 -5.67 -6.75 -8.77
CA ALA A 26 -5.92 -5.33 -8.55
C ALA A 26 -4.90 -4.72 -7.58
N VAL A 27 -4.61 -3.44 -7.82
CA VAL A 27 -3.74 -2.60 -6.98
C VAL A 27 -4.61 -1.57 -6.28
N ALA A 28 -4.49 -1.48 -4.95
CA ALA A 28 -5.03 -0.36 -4.20
C ALA A 28 -4.02 0.81 -4.24
N ALA A 29 -4.52 2.01 -4.46
CA ALA A 29 -3.74 3.24 -4.42
C ALA A 29 -4.45 4.29 -3.57
N LEU A 30 -3.70 4.93 -2.67
CA LEU A 30 -4.18 6.02 -1.83
C LEU A 30 -3.24 7.21 -1.97
N TRP A 31 -3.78 8.36 -2.34
CA TRP A 31 -3.00 9.59 -2.44
C TRP A 31 -2.42 10.02 -1.08
N ALA A 32 -1.16 10.45 -1.08
CA ALA A 32 -0.42 10.94 0.07
C ALA A 32 -0.19 12.46 -0.02
N PRO A 33 -1.22 13.31 0.21
CA PRO A 33 -1.10 14.77 0.14
C PRO A 33 0.05 15.35 0.98
N GLU A 34 0.32 14.76 2.14
CA GLU A 34 1.39 15.15 3.07
C GLU A 34 2.79 15.10 2.41
N ARG A 35 2.95 14.23 1.41
CA ARG A 35 4.19 14.08 0.63
C ARG A 35 4.22 14.92 -0.65
N GLY A 36 3.13 15.61 -0.96
CA GLY A 36 2.99 16.44 -2.16
C GLY A 36 2.16 15.79 -3.28
N ALA A 37 1.96 16.53 -4.36
CA ALA A 37 0.97 16.23 -5.40
C ALA A 37 1.22 14.97 -6.24
N ARG A 38 2.25 14.18 -5.95
CA ARG A 38 2.75 13.13 -6.86
C ARG A 38 3.01 11.78 -6.20
N GLU A 39 2.71 11.64 -4.91
CA GLU A 39 3.00 10.41 -4.18
C GLU A 39 1.73 9.69 -3.73
N ALA A 40 1.78 8.37 -3.76
CA ALA A 40 0.69 7.50 -3.36
C ALA A 40 1.24 6.31 -2.58
N TYR A 41 0.47 5.89 -1.59
CA TYR A 41 0.60 4.59 -0.97
C TYR A 41 0.01 3.53 -1.89
N LEU A 42 0.70 2.40 -2.04
CA LEU A 42 0.30 1.33 -2.94
C LEU A 42 0.21 0.01 -2.17
N ALA A 43 -0.81 -0.81 -2.45
CA ALA A 43 -0.83 -2.20 -2.04
C ALA A 43 -1.31 -3.11 -3.14
N HIS A 44 -0.74 -4.30 -3.20
CA HIS A 44 -1.17 -5.36 -4.10
C HIS A 44 -0.89 -6.74 -3.50
N ARG A 45 -1.36 -7.77 -4.20
CA ARG A 45 -1.02 -9.15 -3.92
C ARG A 45 0.38 -9.46 -4.43
N GLY A 46 1.28 -9.91 -3.55
CA GLY A 46 2.60 -10.42 -3.93
C GLY A 46 2.53 -11.82 -4.54
N SER A 47 3.65 -12.32 -5.05
CA SER A 47 3.73 -13.66 -5.66
C SER A 47 3.37 -14.80 -4.69
N ARG A 48 3.53 -14.60 -3.38
CA ARG A 48 3.12 -15.55 -2.33
C ARG A 48 1.65 -15.43 -1.92
N GLY A 49 0.87 -14.60 -2.62
CA GLY A 49 -0.54 -14.36 -2.29
C GLY A 49 -0.76 -13.48 -1.07
N ARG A 50 0.31 -12.97 -0.43
CA ARG A 50 0.28 -12.10 0.75
C ARG A 50 0.24 -10.62 0.36
N PRO A 51 -0.27 -9.71 1.21
CA PRO A 51 -0.23 -8.29 0.95
C PRO A 51 1.19 -7.76 0.87
N VAL A 52 1.44 -6.95 -0.14
CA VAL A 52 2.68 -6.20 -0.31
C VAL A 52 2.32 -4.73 -0.42
N VAL A 53 2.98 -3.91 0.38
CA VAL A 53 2.71 -2.48 0.48
C VAL A 53 3.97 -1.72 0.09
N SER A 54 3.82 -0.66 -0.72
CA SER A 54 4.84 0.36 -0.87
C SER A 54 4.34 1.67 -0.30
N LEU A 55 5.12 2.18 0.64
CA LEU A 55 4.95 3.51 1.18
C LEU A 55 6.10 4.37 0.65
N PRO A 56 5.86 5.64 0.28
CA PRO A 56 6.95 6.54 -0.02
C PRO A 56 7.93 6.63 1.15
N ASP A 57 9.22 6.73 0.82
CA ASP A 57 10.27 6.81 1.83
C ASP A 57 10.11 8.08 2.68
N LEU A 58 10.71 8.08 3.87
CA LEU A 58 10.80 9.27 4.71
C LEU A 58 11.76 10.29 4.11
N ASP A 59 12.82 9.81 3.47
CA ASP A 59 13.75 10.64 2.73
C ASP A 59 13.20 10.92 1.33
N LYS A 60 12.91 12.20 1.06
CA LYS A 60 12.33 12.67 -0.21
C LYS A 60 13.31 12.57 -1.38
N ASP A 61 14.60 12.42 -1.10
CA ASP A 61 15.62 12.23 -2.12
C ASP A 61 15.69 10.76 -2.57
N ILE A 62 15.14 9.83 -1.78
CA ILE A 62 15.01 8.42 -2.15
C ILE A 62 13.80 8.24 -3.05
N SER A 63 14.08 8.07 -4.34
CA SER A 63 13.07 7.80 -5.37
C SER A 63 12.84 6.30 -5.55
N GLY A 64 11.58 5.92 -5.72
CA GLY A 64 11.20 4.57 -6.13
C GLY A 64 10.19 3.93 -5.19
N THR A 65 9.82 2.69 -5.54
CA THR A 65 8.86 1.89 -4.79
C THR A 65 9.60 0.88 -3.92
N HIS A 66 9.49 1.07 -2.61
CA HIS A 66 10.03 0.17 -1.61
C HIS A 66 8.92 -0.74 -1.09
N TRP A 67 8.95 -2.01 -1.52
CA TRP A 67 7.91 -2.99 -1.21
C TRP A 67 8.21 -3.75 0.09
N ARG A 68 7.19 -3.90 0.94
CA ARG A 68 7.23 -4.69 2.17
C ARG A 68 6.06 -5.68 2.18
N GLU A 69 6.36 -6.98 2.24
CA GLU A 69 5.38 -8.06 2.36
C GLU A 69 5.06 -8.34 3.83
N SER A 70 3.79 -8.52 4.16
CA SER A 70 3.34 -8.83 5.54
C SER A 70 1.87 -9.27 5.58
N GLY A 71 1.45 -9.89 6.70
CA GLY A 71 0.11 -10.49 6.84
C GLY A 71 0.00 -11.85 6.15
N ASP A 72 -1.21 -12.39 6.05
CA ASP A 72 -1.46 -13.71 5.47
C ASP A 72 -2.02 -13.66 4.05
N MET A 73 -2.22 -14.84 3.45
CA MET A 73 -2.84 -14.94 2.13
C MET A 73 -4.28 -14.43 2.14
N PHE A 74 -4.66 -13.75 1.07
CA PHE A 74 -6.00 -13.15 0.92
C PHE A 74 -6.68 -13.56 -0.39
N ALA A 75 -7.98 -13.31 -0.57
CA ALA A 75 -8.76 -13.78 -1.73
C ALA A 75 -9.10 -12.66 -2.73
N HIS A 76 -9.48 -11.48 -2.25
CA HIS A 76 -9.98 -10.39 -3.11
C HIS A 76 -8.99 -9.25 -3.32
N ALA A 77 -9.38 -8.19 -4.03
CA ALA A 77 -8.56 -6.99 -4.17
C ALA A 77 -8.32 -6.34 -2.80
N PRO A 78 -7.12 -5.78 -2.54
CA PRO A 78 -6.91 -4.98 -1.35
C PRO A 78 -7.66 -3.65 -1.45
N ALA A 79 -7.99 -3.07 -0.29
CA ALA A 79 -8.48 -1.71 -0.16
C ALA A 79 -7.57 -0.91 0.76
N MET A 80 -7.41 0.39 0.47
CA MET A 80 -6.53 1.27 1.26
C MET A 80 -7.20 2.63 1.56
N PRO A 81 -8.10 2.70 2.55
CA PRO A 81 -8.67 3.97 2.99
C PRO A 81 -7.82 4.66 4.07
N ARG A 82 -8.21 5.88 4.42
CA ARG A 82 -7.84 6.50 5.71
C ARG A 82 -8.96 6.28 6.71
N ASP A 83 -8.62 6.07 7.97
CA ASP A 83 -9.60 6.07 9.06
C ASP A 83 -9.99 7.49 9.49
N ALA A 84 -10.89 7.61 10.47
CA ALA A 84 -11.36 8.91 10.98
C ALA A 84 -10.25 9.78 11.59
N ALA A 85 -9.13 9.18 12.02
CA ALA A 85 -7.96 9.90 12.52
C ALA A 85 -6.96 10.24 11.40
N GLY A 86 -7.26 9.87 10.15
CA GLY A 86 -6.39 10.07 8.99
C GLY A 86 -5.29 9.02 8.83
N ALA A 87 -5.27 7.99 9.68
CA ALA A 87 -4.29 6.91 9.58
C ALA A 87 -4.62 6.00 8.40
N VAL A 88 -3.59 5.58 7.67
CA VAL A 88 -3.76 4.66 6.54
C VAL A 88 -4.12 3.27 7.06
N VAL A 89 -5.13 2.67 6.44
CA VAL A 89 -5.62 1.32 6.71
C VAL A 89 -5.38 0.46 5.47
N LEU A 90 -4.91 -0.77 5.65
CA LEU A 90 -4.92 -1.83 4.65
C LEU A 90 -6.00 -2.84 5.05
N ALA A 91 -6.94 -3.09 4.15
CA ALA A 91 -8.01 -4.06 4.35
C ALA A 91 -8.00 -5.11 3.24
N VAL A 92 -8.08 -6.39 3.62
CA VAL A 92 -8.16 -7.52 2.70
C VAL A 92 -9.17 -8.54 3.21
N ILE A 93 -9.80 -9.30 2.30
CA ILE A 93 -10.56 -10.50 2.68
C ILE A 93 -9.60 -11.68 2.66
N GLY A 94 -9.36 -12.29 3.81
CA GLY A 94 -8.46 -13.43 3.99
C GLY A 94 -8.91 -14.66 3.23
N ALA A 95 -8.02 -15.65 3.11
CA ALA A 95 -8.38 -16.96 2.55
C ALA A 95 -9.45 -17.69 3.39
N ASP A 96 -9.63 -17.29 4.64
CA ASP A 96 -10.67 -17.73 5.57
C ASP A 96 -12.04 -17.03 5.35
N GLY A 97 -12.11 -16.08 4.40
CA GLY A 97 -13.31 -15.30 4.13
C GLY A 97 -13.59 -14.18 5.13
N ARG A 98 -12.68 -13.90 6.08
CA ARG A 98 -12.84 -12.82 7.07
C ARG A 98 -12.16 -11.54 6.59
N LEU A 99 -12.62 -10.41 7.14
CA LEU A 99 -11.96 -9.12 6.92
C LEU A 99 -10.74 -9.03 7.84
N HIS A 100 -9.58 -8.85 7.23
CA HIS A 100 -8.30 -8.64 7.91
C HIS A 100 -7.84 -7.21 7.71
N VAL A 101 -7.55 -6.53 8.82
CA VAL A 101 -7.19 -5.11 8.81
C VAL A 101 -5.83 -4.89 9.42
N ARG A 102 -5.05 -4.00 8.82
CA ARG A 102 -3.85 -3.43 9.42
C ARG A 102 -3.92 -1.93 9.32
N ARG A 103 -3.54 -1.23 10.38
CA ARG A 103 -3.62 0.23 10.46
C ARG A 103 -2.28 0.81 10.88
N ARG A 104 -1.87 1.95 10.33
CA ARG A 104 -0.72 2.71 10.85
C ARG A 104 -1.02 3.26 12.24
N LEU A 105 -0.06 3.24 13.15
CA LEU A 105 -0.29 3.67 14.54
C LEU A 105 -0.69 5.14 14.67
N SER A 106 -0.36 5.96 13.68
CA SER A 106 -0.71 7.38 13.62
C SER A 106 -0.77 7.84 12.16
N PRO A 107 -1.41 9.00 11.88
CA PRO A 107 -1.41 9.60 10.55
C PRO A 107 -0.03 10.18 10.16
N ALA A 108 0.89 10.31 11.12
CA ALA A 108 2.22 10.88 10.88
C ALA A 108 3.01 10.06 9.85
N GLU A 109 3.84 10.72 9.06
CA GLU A 109 4.78 10.09 8.15
C GLU A 109 5.71 9.11 8.90
N GLY A 110 6.03 7.97 8.29
CA GLY A 110 6.94 6.97 8.90
C GLY A 110 6.36 6.14 10.06
N SER A 111 5.23 6.54 10.66
CA SER A 111 4.46 5.73 11.61
C SER A 111 4.33 4.25 11.18
N PRO A 112 4.70 3.30 12.06
CA PRO A 112 4.68 1.88 11.75
C PRO A 112 3.25 1.35 11.65
N TRP A 113 3.10 0.17 11.05
CA TRP A 113 1.85 -0.58 11.10
C TRP A 113 1.67 -1.17 12.50
N ALA A 114 0.43 -1.14 12.99
CA ALA A 114 0.02 -1.98 14.09
C ALA A 114 0.27 -3.47 13.74
N PRO A 115 0.45 -4.32 14.77
CA PRO A 115 0.33 -5.77 14.60
C PRO A 115 -0.98 -6.10 13.88
N GLY A 116 -0.97 -7.16 13.07
CA GLY A 116 -2.23 -7.66 12.50
C GLY A 116 -3.19 -8.12 13.59
N ASP A 117 -4.48 -8.17 13.29
CA ASP A 117 -5.48 -8.70 14.23
C ASP A 117 -5.13 -10.16 14.66
N ASP A 118 -4.49 -10.94 13.77
CA ASP A 118 -4.00 -12.30 14.05
C ASP A 118 -2.71 -12.36 14.90
N GLU A 119 -2.03 -11.23 15.11
CA GLU A 119 -0.78 -11.11 15.88
C GLU A 119 -1.03 -10.53 17.28
N ARG A 120 -2.27 -10.14 17.60
CA ARG A 120 -2.66 -9.88 18.99
C ARG A 120 -2.68 -11.21 19.75
N ALA A 121 -1.75 -11.37 20.69
CA ALA A 121 -1.80 -12.45 21.65
C ALA A 121 -3.18 -12.50 22.32
N PRO A 122 -3.77 -13.69 22.54
CA PRO A 122 -5.00 -13.80 23.31
C PRO A 122 -4.74 -13.29 24.74
N ASP A 123 -5.65 -12.45 25.24
CA ASP A 123 -5.72 -12.04 26.65
C ASP A 123 -5.88 -13.25 27.59
#